data_AF-A0A954JYG1-F1
#
_entry.id   AF-A0A954JYG1-F1
#
_cell.length_a   1.000
_cell.length_b   1.000
_cell.length_c   1.000
_cell.angle_alpha   90.00
_cell.angle_beta   90.00
_cell.angle_gamma   90.00
#
_symmetry.space_group_name_H-M   'P 1'
#
loop_
_entity.id
_entity.type
_entity.pdbx_description
1 polymer ?
#
loop_
_entity_poly.entity_id
_entity_poly.type
_entity_poly.pdbx_seq_one_letter_code
_entity_poly.pdbx_strand_id
1 'polypeptide(L)'
;MTTECSSTADAITGVLMAGDAVVNLSQQPLNAIAGTLFVSSVKNQLSVGRTPATVQWQPGMADALSKLCGDPVERFVVVSEENCSDAAVLIRELGHFQLPCLHCTLMNTCDEDSFMDAEDTEAVTERLRQLGYI
;
A
#
# COMPACT_ATOMS: atom_id res chain seq x y z
N MET A 1 3.91 16.92 9.02
CA MET A 1 3.23 17.03 7.71
C MET A 1 3.13 15.62 7.18
N THR A 2 1.92 15.16 6.84
CA THR A 2 1.71 13.87 6.19
C THR A 2 1.44 14.16 4.72
N THR A 3 2.19 13.54 3.83
CA THR A 3 1.88 13.56 2.41
C THR A 3 1.05 12.32 2.09
N GLU A 4 -0.01 12.46 1.30
CA GLU A 4 -0.87 11.35 0.87
C GLU A 4 -0.63 11.10 -0.62
N CYS A 5 -0.58 9.84 -1.02
CA CYS A 5 -0.46 9.43 -2.41
C CYS A 5 -1.24 8.13 -2.65
N SER A 6 -1.51 7.84 -3.90
CA SER A 6 -2.17 6.61 -4.32
C SER A 6 -1.37 5.99 -5.45
N SER A 7 -1.11 4.69 -5.34
CA SER A 7 -0.28 3.94 -6.29
C SER A 7 -0.79 2.51 -6.41
N THR A 8 -0.26 1.74 -7.35
CA THR A 8 -0.39 0.28 -7.37
C THR A 8 0.84 -0.36 -6.73
N ALA A 9 0.74 -1.64 -6.32
CA ALA A 9 1.85 -2.40 -5.74
C ALA A 9 3.05 -2.51 -6.71
N ASP A 10 2.78 -2.47 -8.01
CA ASP A 10 3.80 -2.52 -9.08
C ASP A 10 4.51 -1.16 -9.26
N ALA A 11 3.76 -0.06 -9.20
CA ALA A 11 4.27 1.29 -9.41
C ALA A 11 4.83 1.97 -8.15
N ILE A 12 4.76 1.31 -6.97
CA ILE A 12 5.19 1.89 -5.69
C ILE A 12 6.65 2.34 -5.69
N THR A 13 7.50 1.71 -6.51
CA THR A 13 8.91 2.11 -6.71
C THR A 13 9.08 3.56 -7.13
N GLY A 14 8.12 4.16 -7.86
CA GLY A 14 8.18 5.55 -8.28
C GLY A 14 7.94 6.56 -7.15
N VAL A 15 7.45 6.08 -6.00
CA VAL A 15 7.15 6.89 -4.81
C VAL A 15 8.29 6.81 -3.79
N LEU A 16 8.99 5.68 -3.77
CA LEU A 16 10.08 5.40 -2.84
C LEU A 16 11.35 6.18 -3.20
N MET A 17 11.97 6.75 -2.18
CA MET A 17 13.23 7.48 -2.23
C MET A 17 14.30 6.78 -1.38
N ALA A 18 15.57 7.17 -1.59
CA ALA A 18 16.64 6.76 -0.68
C ALA A 18 16.35 7.27 0.73
N GLY A 19 16.60 6.44 1.75
CA GLY A 19 16.30 6.76 3.16
C GLY A 19 14.87 6.40 3.60
N ASP A 20 14.03 5.89 2.69
CA ASP A 20 12.67 5.47 3.04
C ASP A 20 12.64 4.10 3.73
N ALA A 21 11.90 4.03 4.84
CA ALA A 21 11.49 2.78 5.47
C ALA A 21 10.01 2.51 5.18
N VAL A 22 9.75 1.41 4.48
CA VAL A 22 8.41 0.98 4.09
C VAL A 22 7.76 0.22 5.24
N VAL A 23 6.60 0.70 5.67
CA VAL A 23 5.70 -0.01 6.57
C VAL A 23 4.55 -0.57 5.72
N ASN A 24 4.67 -1.84 5.32
CA ASN A 24 3.64 -2.48 4.51
C ASN A 24 2.55 -3.06 5.42
N LEU A 25 1.39 -2.41 5.45
CA LEU A 25 0.16 -2.88 6.11
C LEU A 25 -0.74 -3.66 5.14
N SER A 26 -0.40 -3.71 3.85
CA SER A 26 -1.14 -4.49 2.86
C SER A 26 -0.72 -5.96 2.89
N GLN A 27 -1.60 -6.84 2.38
CA GLN A 27 -1.25 -8.23 2.12
C GLN A 27 -0.56 -8.44 0.76
N GLN A 28 -0.38 -7.36 -0.01
CA GLN A 28 0.17 -7.41 -1.35
C GLN A 28 1.71 -7.37 -1.32
N PRO A 29 2.39 -8.20 -2.13
CA PRO A 29 3.83 -8.07 -2.31
C PRO A 29 4.12 -6.77 -3.05
N LEU A 30 5.02 -5.96 -2.50
CA LEU A 30 5.43 -4.69 -3.10
C LEU A 30 6.62 -4.90 -4.02
N ASN A 31 6.56 -4.37 -5.23
CA ASN A 31 7.76 -4.25 -6.05
C ASN A 31 8.61 -3.13 -5.47
N ALA A 32 9.79 -3.49 -4.97
CA ALA A 32 10.71 -2.55 -4.35
C ALA A 32 12.07 -2.59 -5.03
N ILE A 33 12.73 -1.43 -5.04
CA ILE A 33 14.06 -1.28 -5.60
C ILE A 33 15.12 -1.87 -4.66
N ALA A 34 16.26 -2.26 -5.23
CA ALA A 34 17.37 -2.77 -4.44
C ALA A 34 17.84 -1.71 -3.42
N GLY A 35 17.86 -2.09 -2.14
CA GLY A 35 18.25 -1.19 -1.04
C GLY A 35 17.08 -0.53 -0.30
N THR A 36 15.83 -0.74 -0.73
CA THR A 36 14.65 -0.34 0.05
C THR A 36 14.69 -0.96 1.44
N LEU A 37 14.42 -0.15 2.45
CA LEU A 37 14.29 -0.58 3.82
C LEU A 37 12.83 -0.93 4.10
N PHE A 38 12.61 -2.04 4.79
CA PHE A 38 11.31 -2.52 5.21
C PHE A 38 11.28 -2.63 6.73
N VAL A 39 10.19 -2.13 7.30
CA VAL A 39 9.87 -2.35 8.70
C VAL A 39 9.22 -3.71 8.82
N SER A 40 9.70 -4.52 9.74
CA SER A 40 9.13 -5.82 10.12
C SER A 40 8.76 -5.80 11.59
N SER A 41 7.70 -6.52 11.97
CA SER A 41 7.31 -6.68 13.37
C SER A 41 7.47 -8.12 13.85
N VAL A 42 8.11 -8.30 15.00
CA VAL A 42 8.24 -9.60 15.68
C VAL A 42 7.92 -9.40 17.15
N LYS A 43 6.82 -9.99 17.64
CA LYS A 43 6.43 -9.98 19.06
C LYS A 43 6.50 -8.57 19.70
N ASN A 44 5.99 -7.56 18.98
CA ASN A 44 5.95 -6.14 19.37
C ASN A 44 7.28 -5.36 19.28
N GLN A 45 8.32 -5.97 18.73
CA GLN A 45 9.53 -5.24 18.34
C GLN A 45 9.47 -4.93 16.85
N LEU A 46 9.78 -3.68 16.51
CA LEU A 46 9.95 -3.25 15.14
C LEU A 46 11.44 -3.28 14.80
N SER A 47 11.76 -3.76 13.61
CA SER A 47 13.12 -3.76 13.09
C SER A 47 13.13 -3.39 11.62
N VAL A 48 14.23 -2.79 11.17
CA VAL A 48 14.40 -2.37 9.79
C VAL A 48 15.36 -3.32 9.10
N GLY A 49 14.96 -3.85 7.94
CA GLY A 49 15.76 -4.76 7.13
C GLY A 49 15.59 -4.48 5.64
N ARG A 50 16.30 -5.22 4.80
CA ARG A 50 16.17 -5.12 3.32
C ARG A 50 15.25 -6.20 2.74
N THR A 51 14.65 -7.00 3.61
CA THR A 51 13.75 -8.09 3.22
C THR A 51 12.33 -7.57 3.25
N PRO A 52 11.55 -7.72 2.17
CA PRO A 52 10.13 -7.38 2.17
C PRO A 52 9.41 -8.07 3.33
N ALA A 53 8.67 -7.28 4.10
CA ALA A 53 7.90 -7.75 5.24
C ALA A 53 6.57 -7.03 5.31
N THR A 54 5.54 -7.75 5.76
CA THR A 54 4.24 -7.18 6.12
C THR A 54 4.20 -6.97 7.64
N VAL A 55 3.56 -5.90 8.06
CA VAL A 55 3.44 -5.51 9.46
C VAL A 55 1.98 -5.60 9.86
N GLN A 56 1.69 -6.46 10.83
CA GLN A 56 0.44 -6.38 11.57
C GLN A 56 0.61 -5.31 12.64
N TRP A 57 -0.09 -4.18 12.45
CA TRP A 57 -0.02 -3.07 13.38
C TRP A 57 -0.69 -3.44 14.70
N GLN A 58 -0.08 -3.05 15.81
CA GLN A 58 -0.69 -3.16 17.14
C GLN A 58 -0.53 -1.86 17.92
N PRO A 59 -1.50 -1.52 18.78
CA PRO A 59 -1.40 -0.36 19.66
C PRO A 59 -0.12 -0.40 20.49
N GLY A 60 0.62 0.72 20.52
CA GLY A 60 1.87 0.85 21.28
C GLY A 60 3.15 0.57 20.48
N MET A 61 3.05 0.14 19.22
CA MET A 61 4.22 -0.03 18.34
C MET A 61 4.79 1.31 17.85
N ALA A 62 4.06 2.42 17.95
CA ALA A 62 4.54 3.73 17.50
C ALA A 62 5.77 4.24 18.26
N ASP A 63 5.89 3.94 19.56
CA ASP A 63 7.10 4.25 20.32
C ASP A 63 8.34 3.57 19.72
N ALA A 64 8.17 2.33 19.22
CA ALA A 64 9.24 1.61 18.54
C ALA A 64 9.61 2.25 17.19
N LEU A 65 8.67 2.85 16.47
CA LEU A 65 8.99 3.59 15.22
C LEU A 65 9.85 4.81 15.48
N SER A 66 9.59 5.55 16.57
CA SER A 66 10.41 6.72 16.90
C SER A 66 11.88 6.36 17.15
N LYS A 67 12.14 5.18 17.73
CA LYS A 67 13.49 4.63 17.94
C LYS A 67 14.18 4.16 16.65
N LEU A 68 13.40 3.90 15.60
CA LEU A 68 13.91 3.52 14.29
C LEU A 68 14.19 4.74 13.40
N CYS A 69 13.68 5.91 13.76
CA CYS A 69 13.93 7.14 13.03
C CYS A 69 15.35 7.65 13.30
N GLY A 70 16.11 7.94 12.24
CA GLY A 70 17.54 8.24 12.30
C GLY A 70 18.30 7.42 11.26
N ASP A 71 19.58 7.71 11.02
CA ASP A 71 20.36 7.05 9.95
C ASP A 71 20.30 5.50 10.06
N PRO A 72 19.73 4.79 9.06
CA PRO A 72 19.48 5.19 7.67
C PRO A 72 18.00 5.54 7.29
N VAL A 73 17.08 5.65 8.24
CA VAL A 73 15.65 5.96 8.05
C VAL A 73 15.40 7.47 8.18
N GLU A 74 15.13 8.12 7.05
CA GLU A 74 14.80 9.54 6.96
C GLU A 74 13.28 9.79 6.91
N ARG A 75 12.51 8.84 6.39
CA ARG A 75 11.05 8.94 6.20
C ARG A 75 10.37 7.57 6.29
N PHE A 76 9.18 7.52 6.88
CA PHE A 76 8.34 6.33 6.86
C PHE A 76 7.34 6.38 5.70
N VAL A 77 7.29 5.33 4.89
CA VAL A 77 6.29 5.17 3.83
C VAL A 77 5.29 4.11 4.26
N VAL A 78 4.11 4.55 4.69
CA VAL A 78 3.01 3.67 5.11
C VAL A 78 2.27 3.23 3.87
N VAL A 79 2.31 1.94 3.56
CA VAL A 79 1.60 1.37 2.41
C VAL A 79 0.42 0.57 2.92
N SER A 80 -0.79 0.90 2.49
CA SER A 80 -2.01 0.22 2.96
C SER A 80 -3.02 0.04 1.84
N GLU A 81 -3.94 -0.89 2.01
CA GLU A 81 -5.12 -1.00 1.15
C GLU A 81 -6.16 0.05 1.53
N GLU A 82 -7.13 0.31 0.63
CA GLU A 82 -8.14 1.37 0.80
C GLU A 82 -8.97 1.23 2.09
N ASN A 83 -9.23 -0.02 2.52
CA ASN A 83 -10.05 -0.33 3.70
C ASN A 83 -9.24 -0.62 4.97
N CYS A 84 -7.95 -0.23 5.02
CA CYS A 84 -7.09 -0.51 6.17
C CYS A 84 -7.27 0.52 7.29
N SER A 85 -7.99 0.17 8.36
CA SER A 85 -8.17 1.03 9.53
C SER A 85 -6.87 1.35 10.27
N ASP A 86 -5.89 0.44 10.20
CA ASP A 86 -4.61 0.57 10.91
C ASP A 86 -3.75 1.69 10.33
N ALA A 87 -3.89 2.00 9.03
CA ALA A 87 -3.14 3.06 8.38
C ALA A 87 -3.45 4.44 9.00
N ALA A 88 -4.73 4.75 9.22
CA ALA A 88 -5.14 6.01 9.84
C ALA A 88 -4.63 6.15 11.27
N VAL A 89 -4.62 5.05 12.03
CA VAL A 89 -4.07 5.02 13.40
C VAL A 89 -2.57 5.29 13.37
N LEU A 90 -1.84 4.56 12.53
CA LEU A 90 -0.39 4.70 12.38
C LEU A 90 0.02 6.11 11.95
N ILE A 91 -0.65 6.69 10.95
CA ILE A 91 -0.38 8.05 10.48
C ILE A 91 -0.59 9.07 11.61
N ARG A 92 -1.65 8.90 12.40
CA ARG A 92 -1.93 9.77 13.54
C ARG A 92 -0.84 9.66 14.60
N GLU A 93 -0.37 8.45 14.89
CA GLU A 93 0.74 8.25 15.84
C GLU A 93 2.05 8.82 15.32
N LEU A 94 2.41 8.59 14.05
CA LEU A 94 3.59 9.20 13.42
C LEU A 94 3.53 10.73 13.48
N GLY A 95 2.36 11.32 13.24
CA GLY A 95 2.14 12.75 13.40
C GLY A 95 2.32 13.24 14.84
N HIS A 96 1.92 12.45 15.84
CA HIS A 96 2.13 12.76 17.25
C HIS A 96 3.62 12.78 17.63
N PHE A 97 4.41 11.84 17.11
CA PHE A 97 5.85 11.78 17.30
C PHE A 97 6.65 12.71 16.36
N GLN A 98 5.96 13.54 15.57
CA GLN A 98 6.57 14.44 14.56
C GLN A 98 7.48 13.72 13.56
N LEU A 99 7.19 12.46 13.26
CA LEU A 99 7.96 11.65 12.33
C LEU A 99 7.54 11.95 10.89
N PRO A 100 8.50 12.17 9.97
CA PRO A 100 8.21 12.37 8.56
C PRO A 100 7.59 11.11 7.97
N CYS A 101 6.38 11.23 7.42
CA CYS A 101 5.67 10.10 6.85
C CYS A 101 4.90 10.44 5.57
N LEU A 102 4.82 9.43 4.71
CA LEU A 102 4.04 9.42 3.48
C LEU A 102 3.05 8.25 3.57
N HIS A 103 1.77 8.52 3.38
CA HIS A 103 0.77 7.48 3.25
C HIS A 103 0.54 7.18 1.77
N CYS A 104 0.71 5.93 1.39
CA CYS A 104 0.42 5.42 0.06
C CYS A 104 -0.70 4.39 0.13
N THR A 105 -1.85 4.74 -0.43
CA THR A 105 -2.96 3.79 -0.59
C THR A 105 -2.75 2.99 -1.87
N LEU A 106 -2.68 1.68 -1.74
CA LEU A 106 -2.71 0.76 -2.87
C LEU A 106 -4.12 0.73 -3.44
N MET A 107 -4.24 1.17 -4.69
CA MET A 107 -5.42 0.89 -5.47
C MET A 107 -5.35 -0.57 -5.93
N ASN A 108 -6.41 -1.34 -5.69
CA ASN A 108 -6.56 -2.60 -6.40
C ASN A 108 -6.55 -2.28 -7.89
N THR A 109 -5.65 -2.93 -8.63
CA THR A 109 -5.84 -3.05 -10.07
C THR A 109 -7.21 -3.68 -10.23
N CYS A 110 -8.17 -2.97 -10.84
CA CYS A 110 -9.44 -3.57 -11.21
C CYS A 110 -9.12 -4.93 -11.82
N ASP A 111 -9.53 -6.01 -11.14
CA ASP A 111 -9.56 -7.31 -11.77
C ASP A 111 -10.28 -7.11 -13.10
N GLU A 112 -9.63 -7.49 -14.19
CA GLU A 112 -10.22 -7.55 -15.53
C GLU A 112 -11.41 -8.54 -15.60
N ASP A 113 -11.91 -9.01 -14.44
CA ASP A 113 -12.94 -10.03 -14.26
C ASP A 113 -14.32 -9.44 -13.91
N SER A 114 -14.55 -8.15 -14.19
CA SER A 114 -15.91 -7.54 -14.05
C SER A 114 -16.33 -6.73 -15.28
N PHE A 115 -15.72 -6.98 -16.44
CA PHE A 115 -16.26 -6.51 -17.71
C PHE A 115 -16.71 -7.71 -18.56
N MET A 116 -18.04 -7.83 -18.68
CA MET A 116 -18.83 -8.81 -19.46
C MET A 116 -19.11 -10.15 -18.77
N ASP A 117 -20.17 -10.18 -17.97
CA ASP A 117 -21.00 -11.38 -17.87
C ASP A 117 -21.40 -11.81 -19.31
N ALA A 118 -21.05 -13.04 -19.68
CA ALA A 118 -21.29 -13.60 -21.02
C ALA A 118 -22.79 -13.61 -21.44
N GLU A 119 -23.71 -13.30 -20.53
CA GLU A 119 -25.15 -13.16 -20.79
C GLU A 119 -25.52 -11.92 -21.62
N ASP A 120 -24.73 -10.84 -21.61
CA ASP A 120 -25.09 -9.61 -22.33
C ASP A 120 -24.77 -9.71 -23.84
N THR A 121 -23.85 -10.59 -24.21
CA THR A 121 -23.43 -10.75 -25.61
C THR A 121 -24.59 -11.29 -26.45
N GLU A 122 -25.34 -12.29 -25.96
CA GLU A 122 -26.44 -12.91 -26.70
C GLU A 122 -27.59 -11.94 -26.96
N ALA A 123 -27.95 -11.12 -25.96
CA ALA A 123 -29.01 -10.11 -26.04
C ALA A 123 -28.71 -8.99 -27.07
N VAL A 124 -27.43 -8.59 -27.20
CA VAL A 124 -27.00 -7.61 -28.20
C VAL A 124 -27.02 -8.22 -29.60
N THR A 125 -26.56 -9.47 -29.78
CA THR A 125 -26.64 -10.16 -31.07
C THR A 125 -28.07 -10.32 -31.57
N GLU A 126 -29.02 -10.67 -30.69
CA GLU A 126 -30.42 -10.86 -31.09
C GLU A 126 -31.08 -9.54 -31.53
N ARG A 127 -30.72 -8.41 -30.90
CA ARG A 127 -31.18 -7.08 -31.32
C ARG A 127 -30.59 -6.64 -32.67
N LEU A 128 -29.32 -6.92 -32.94
CA LEU A 128 -28.70 -6.59 -34.24
C LEU A 128 -29.31 -7.39 -35.40
N ARG A 129 -29.70 -8.65 -35.15
CA ARG A 129 -30.42 -9.49 -36.12
C ARG A 129 -31.82 -8.96 -36.43
N GLN A 130 -32.55 -8.48 -35.42
CA GLN A 130 -33.87 -7.87 -35.62
C GLN A 130 -33.81 -6.52 -36.37
N LEU A 131 -32.69 -5.82 -36.26
CA LEU A 131 -32.45 -4.54 -36.94
C LEU A 131 -31.77 -4.70 -38.32
N GLY A 132 -31.44 -5.93 -38.74
CA GLY A 132 -30.93 -6.25 -40.08
C GLY A 132 -29.47 -5.86 -40.33
N TYR A 133 -28.66 -5.70 -39.27
CA TYR A 133 -27.24 -5.33 -39.39
C TYR A 133 -26.29 -6.53 -39.53
N ILE A 134 -26.79 -7.76 -39.33
CA ILE A 134 -26.14 -9.06 -39.55
C ILE A 134 -27.16 -10.10 -40.01
#